data_AF-A0A7W9Z7T0-F1
#
_entry.id   AF-A0A7W9Z7T0-F1
#
_cell.length_a   1.000
_cell.length_b   1.000
_cell.length_c   1.000
_cell.angle_alpha   90.00
_cell.angle_beta   90.00
_cell.angle_gamma   90.00
#
_symmetry.space_group_name_H-M   'P 1'
#
loop_
_entity.id
_entity.type
_entity.pdbx_description
1 polymer ?
#
loop_
_entity_poly.entity_id
_entity_poly.type
_entity_poly.pdbx_seq_one_letter_code
_entity_poly.pdbx_strand_id
1 'polypeptide(L)' 'PHDTVLIVLSNGVVKFQGHYMKVSKALRGLPVAARPRETEDGVYELYFSHHRLATIDMREAD' A
#
# COMPACT_ATOMS: atom_id res chain seq x y z
N PRO A 1 0.61 -2.05 -16.28
CA PRO A 1 0.28 -1.93 -14.84
C PRO A 1 1.15 -2.87 -13.98
N HIS A 2 2.18 -2.35 -13.33
CA HIS A 2 3.10 -3.12 -12.48
C HIS A 2 2.78 -2.86 -11.01
N ASP A 3 2.31 -3.90 -10.31
CA ASP A 3 2.08 -3.83 -8.87
C ASP A 3 3.42 -3.58 -8.16
N THR A 4 3.47 -2.63 -7.22
CA THR A 4 4.66 -2.45 -6.37
C THR A 4 4.52 -3.31 -5.14
N VAL A 5 5.39 -4.31 -4.99
CA VAL A 5 5.39 -5.18 -3.80
C VAL A 5 6.14 -4.50 -2.65
N LEU A 6 5.49 -4.42 -1.50
CA LEU A 6 5.98 -3.81 -0.27
C LEU A 6 5.98 -4.84 0.86
N ILE A 7 6.94 -4.74 1.77
CA ILE A 7 6.96 -5.56 2.98
C ILE A 7 6.41 -4.77 4.16
N VAL A 8 5.51 -5.38 4.92
CA VAL A 8 4.98 -4.77 6.14
C VAL A 8 6.05 -4.79 7.23
N LEU A 9 6.37 -3.61 7.73
CA LEU A 9 7.37 -3.38 8.78
C LEU A 9 6.85 -3.79 10.17
N SER A 10 7.76 -3.77 11.14
CA SER A 10 7.55 -4.28 12.51
C SER A 10 6.37 -3.68 13.27
N ASN A 11 6.01 -2.42 12.98
CA ASN A 11 4.87 -1.71 13.54
C ASN A 11 3.57 -1.90 12.74
N GLY A 12 3.54 -2.77 11.72
CA GLY A 12 2.35 -3.01 10.89
C GLY A 12 2.08 -1.90 9.88
N VAL A 13 3.13 -1.20 9.44
CA VAL A 13 3.05 -0.17 8.39
C VAL A 13 3.80 -0.62 7.15
N VAL A 14 3.48 -0.01 6.01
CA VAL A 14 4.30 -0.07 4.81
C VAL A 14 4.88 1.31 4.51
N LYS A 15 6.03 1.35 3.84
CA LYS A 15 6.59 2.58 3.29
C LYS A 15 6.36 2.59 1.79
N PHE A 16 5.63 3.57 1.29
CA PHE A 16 5.36 3.74 -0.13
C PHE A 16 5.59 5.20 -0.53
N GLN A 17 6.44 5.44 -1.54
CA GLN A 17 6.79 6.78 -2.02
C GLN A 17 7.08 7.80 -0.89
N GLY A 18 7.90 7.42 0.09
CA GLY A 18 8.26 8.29 1.22
C GLY A 18 7.25 8.34 2.37
N HIS A 19 6.02 7.86 2.17
CA HIS A 19 4.95 7.91 3.16
C HIS A 19 4.83 6.58 3.91
N TYR A 20 4.55 6.66 5.22
CA TYR A 20 4.30 5.49 6.07
C TYR A 20 2.81 5.31 6.28
N MET A 21 2.30 4.12 5.96
CA MET A 21 0.88 3.82 5.99
C MET A 21 0.58 2.61 6.85
N LYS A 22 -0.33 2.79 7.80
CA LYS A 22 -0.76 1.70 8.68
C LYS A 22 -1.64 0.74 7.90
N VAL A 23 -1.25 -0.54 7.89
CA VAL A 23 -2.06 -1.63 7.30
C VAL A 23 -2.62 -2.52 8.40
N SER A 24 -1.77 -3.31 9.02
CA SER A 24 -2.12 -4.19 10.13
C SER A 24 -0.84 -4.75 10.75
N LYS A 25 -0.81 -4.84 12.09
CA LYS A 25 0.31 -5.51 12.79
C LYS A 25 0.33 -7.01 12.53
N ALA A 26 -0.81 -7.61 12.19
CA ALA A 26 -0.92 -9.04 11.88
C ALA A 26 -0.20 -9.41 10.58
N LEU A 27 -0.01 -8.45 9.67
CA LEU A 27 0.65 -8.67 8.39
C LEU A 27 2.17 -8.46 8.45
N ARG A 28 2.75 -8.25 9.64
CA ARG A 28 4.18 -7.98 9.80
C ARG A 28 5.04 -9.04 9.09
N GLY A 29 5.98 -8.58 8.27
CA GLY A 29 6.90 -9.43 7.51
C GLY A 29 6.28 -10.08 6.26
N LEU A 30 4.98 -9.86 6.01
CA LEU A 30 4.30 -10.36 4.83
C LEU A 30 4.34 -9.34 3.70
N PRO A 31 4.32 -9.80 2.43
CA PRO A 31 4.23 -8.92 1.27
C PRO A 31 2.80 -8.40 1.07
N VAL A 32 2.69 -7.15 0.65
CA VAL A 32 1.47 -6.53 0.14
C VAL A 32 1.77 -5.84 -1.19
N ALA A 33 0.78 -5.73 -2.06
CA ALA A 33 0.91 -5.09 -3.37
C ALA A 33 0.22 -3.72 -3.35
N ALA A 34 0.94 -2.67 -3.76
CA ALA A 34 0.37 -1.37 -4.10
C ALA A 34 0.10 -1.34 -5.60
N ARG A 35 -1.17 -1.36 -5.97
CA ARG A 35 -1.64 -1.35 -7.35
C ARG A 35 -2.13 0.05 -7.73
N PRO A 36 -1.59 0.71 -8.78
CA PRO A 36 -2.14 1.98 -9.23
C PRO A 36 -3.55 1.80 -9.78
N ARG A 37 -4.45 2.74 -9.51
CA ARG A 37 -5.77 2.76 -10.13
C ARG A 37 -5.65 3.28 -11.56
N GLU A 38 -6.20 2.55 -12.52
CA GLU A 38 -6.10 2.91 -13.95
C GLU A 38 -6.80 4.22 -14.28
N THR A 39 -7.81 4.61 -13.50
CA THR A 39 -8.61 5.82 -13.72
C THR A 39 -8.11 7.05 -12.95
N GLU A 40 -7.22 6.88 -11.97
CA GLU A 40 -6.83 7.94 -11.04
C GLU A 40 -5.32 7.89 -10.78
N ASP A 41 -4.58 8.78 -11.44
CA ASP A 41 -3.16 8.95 -11.17
C ASP A 41 -2.93 9.45 -9.73
N GLY A 42 -1.92 8.89 -9.06
CA GLY A 42 -1.66 9.15 -7.65
C GLY A 42 -2.54 8.37 -6.67
N VAL A 43 -3.50 7.55 -7.13
CA VAL A 43 -4.30 6.69 -6.24
C VAL A 43 -3.88 5.24 -6.38
N TYR A 44 -3.63 4.58 -5.26
CA TYR A 44 -3.19 3.19 -5.21
C TYR A 44 -4.11 2.37 -4.31
N GLU A 45 -4.36 1.12 -4.69
CA GLU A 45 -5.05 0.16 -3.83
C GLU A 45 -4.04 -0.82 -3.26
N LEU A 46 -4.06 -1.00 -1.94
CA LEU A 46 -3.25 -1.99 -1.25
C LEU A 46 -3.97 -3.34 -1.22
N TYR A 47 -3.25 -4.39 -1.61
CA TYR A 47 -3.72 -5.77 -1.60
C TYR A 47 -2.82 -6.66 -0.76
N PHE A 48 -3.43 -7.55 0.00
CA PHE A 48 -2.76 -8.72 0.57
C PHE A 48 -3.29 -9.97 -0.12
N SER A 49 -2.44 -10.63 -0.92
CA SER A 49 -2.86 -11.68 -1.86
C SER A 49 -4.00 -11.17 -2.75
N HIS A 50 -5.24 -11.64 -2.56
CA HIS A 50 -6.42 -11.22 -3.32
C HIS A 50 -7.35 -10.26 -2.55
N HIS A 51 -7.01 -9.94 -1.30
CA HIS A 51 -7.84 -9.12 -0.43
C HIS A 51 -7.42 -7.66 -0.51
N ARG A 52 -8.35 -6.77 -0.88
CA ARG A 52 -8.13 -5.33 -0.79
C ARG A 52 -8.09 -4.90 0.67
N LEU A 53 -6.99 -4.27 1.07
CA LEU A 53 -6.76 -3.78 2.43
C LEU A 53 -7.21 -2.33 2.60
N ALA A 54 -6.76 -1.45 1.69
CA ALA A 54 -6.93 -0.01 1.82
C ALA A 54 -6.75 0.68 0.46
N THR A 55 -7.17 1.94 0.41
CA THR A 55 -6.86 2.86 -0.69
C THR A 55 -5.89 3.91 -0.16
N ILE A 56 -4.88 4.19 -0.94
CA ILE A 56 -3.89 5.24 -0.73
C ILE A 56 -4.19 6.34 -1.72
N ASP A 57 -4.44 7.54 -1.22
CA ASP A 57 -4.47 8.75 -2.04
C ASP A 57 -3.15 9.51 -1.84
N MET A 58 -2.35 9.62 -2.90
CA MET A 58 -1.10 10.37 -2.90
C MET A 58 -1.27 11.76 -3.54
N ARG A 59 -2.49 12.17 -3.88
CA ARG A 59 -2.76 13.47 -4.51
C ARG A 59 -2.71 14.62 -3.52
N GLU A 60 -2.82 14.33 -2.22
CA GLU A 60 -2.67 15.31 -1.15
C GLU A 60 -1.41 15.00 -0.33
N ALA A 61 -0.28 15.50 -0.82
CA ALA A 61 0.85 15.83 0.04
C ALA A 61 0.89 17.35 0.14
N ASP A 62 0.22 17.90 1.15
CA ASP A 62 0.49 19.25 1.68
C ASP A 62 1.74 19.19 2.58
#